data_AF-A0A496WCW4-F1
#
_entry.id   AF-A0A496WCW4-F1
#
_cell.length_a   1.000
_cell.length_b   1.000
_cell.length_c   1.000
_cell.angle_alpha   90.00
_cell.angle_beta   90.00
_cell.angle_gamma   90.00
#
_symmetry.space_group_name_H-M   'P 1'
#
loop_
_entity.id
_entity.type
_entity.pdbx_description
1 polymer ?
#
loop_
_entity_poly.entity_id
_entity_poly.type
_entity_poly.pdbx_seq_one_letter_code
_entity_poly.pdbx_strand_id
1 'polypeptide(L)'
;MGGGIMTRERVELRQVVDGLRSEGLLPENSDDTVTAFFENLHETQPWYIRTMVGFGAWLASLLLIGFVGSIGFAADIGFVIVGVLFIGGAIFARLKLGNDFVVQSALASSLAGQALLAYGIVEVTGGNDFESVLGIVIVLNGILFFVFPDRTHRVLSILIAMSSLGFLLYSWELNAVVPILGPVIAAAMVFFYQRQGVIIARGKGHLIGPLVTGLMLTAFGFLLLSTVYILPELRWEFAFYPRPWISSILLGALLLYVGTRVWPQIGDVAGSRERAVFYGLLVAITAAAWAIPGLLLALIVIMLGASSGNRVFTGAGIVFLVVFIATYFYGIQVSMLTKSITLVATGATVLAARWILLKVTAGPVEGGASHA
;
A
#
# COMPACT_ATOMS: atom_id res chain seq x y z
N MET A 1 0.67 -22.21 -44.99
CA MET A 1 2.08 -22.24 -44.50
C MET A 1 2.09 -21.61 -43.12
N GLY A 2 2.50 -22.40 -42.13
CA GLY A 2 2.16 -22.21 -40.71
C GLY A 2 2.85 -21.02 -40.05
N GLY A 3 2.04 -20.25 -39.30
CA GLY A 3 2.53 -19.26 -38.35
C GLY A 3 3.09 -19.96 -37.12
N GLY A 4 4.39 -19.79 -36.89
CA GLY A 4 5.07 -20.27 -35.69
C GLY A 4 4.54 -19.56 -34.46
N ILE A 5 3.79 -20.30 -33.64
CA ILE A 5 3.49 -19.92 -32.26
C ILE A 5 4.84 -19.90 -31.55
N MET A 6 5.35 -18.73 -31.17
CA MET A 6 6.48 -18.64 -30.23
C MET A 6 6.01 -19.19 -28.88
N THR A 7 6.18 -20.49 -28.69
CA THR A 7 6.19 -21.14 -27.39
C THR A 7 7.25 -20.44 -26.55
N ARG A 8 6.85 -19.71 -25.51
CA ARG A 8 7.76 -19.31 -24.44
C ARG A 8 8.33 -20.59 -23.85
N GLU A 9 9.54 -20.94 -24.26
CA GLU A 9 10.30 -22.03 -23.69
C GLU A 9 10.42 -21.75 -22.18
N ARG A 10 9.87 -22.65 -21.36
CA ARG A 10 10.04 -22.56 -19.91
C ARG A 10 11.48 -22.95 -19.62
N VAL A 11 12.36 -21.96 -19.58
CA VAL A 11 13.73 -22.17 -19.15
C VAL A 11 13.69 -22.54 -17.67
N GLU A 12 14.16 -23.74 -17.35
CA GLU A 12 14.24 -24.17 -15.96
C GLU A 12 15.35 -23.36 -15.25
N LEU A 13 15.12 -23.03 -13.98
CA LEU A 13 16.05 -22.19 -13.21
C LEU A 13 17.48 -22.78 -13.17
N ARG A 14 17.60 -24.11 -13.27
CA ARG A 14 18.88 -24.83 -13.42
C ARG A 14 19.60 -24.46 -14.72
N GLN A 15 18.88 -24.40 -15.84
CA GLN A 15 19.46 -24.03 -17.14
C GLN A 15 19.96 -22.58 -17.16
N VAL A 16 19.29 -21.67 -16.44
CA VAL A 16 19.77 -20.29 -16.28
C VAL A 16 21.07 -20.24 -15.48
N VAL A 17 21.16 -21.00 -14.39
CA VAL A 17 22.38 -21.10 -13.57
C VAL A 17 23.53 -21.69 -14.37
N ASP A 18 23.27 -22.75 -15.15
CA ASP A 18 24.26 -23.38 -16.02
C ASP A 18 24.73 -22.42 -17.12
N GLY A 19 23.81 -21.62 -17.69
CA GLY A 19 24.13 -20.54 -18.63
C GLY A 19 25.05 -19.49 -18.02
N LEU A 20 24.71 -18.97 -16.83
CA LEU A 20 25.54 -17.99 -16.11
C LEU A 20 26.91 -18.55 -15.72
N ARG A 21 27.00 -19.85 -15.43
CA ARG A 21 28.26 -20.57 -15.19
C ARG A 21 29.10 -20.61 -16.46
N SER A 22 28.49 -20.94 -17.60
CA SER A 22 29.17 -21.01 -18.90
C SER A 22 29.67 -19.65 -19.39
N GLU A 23 28.98 -18.57 -19.02
CA GLU A 23 29.35 -17.19 -19.35
C GLU A 23 30.40 -16.59 -18.40
N GLY A 24 30.83 -17.33 -17.38
CA GLY A 24 31.83 -16.87 -16.39
C GLY A 24 31.33 -15.74 -15.49
N LEU A 25 30.01 -15.55 -15.41
CA LEU A 25 29.37 -14.51 -14.59
C LEU A 25 29.17 -14.95 -13.13
N LEU A 26 29.37 -16.23 -12.84
CA LEU A 26 29.35 -16.79 -11.49
C LEU A 26 30.78 -16.93 -10.94
N PRO A 27 31.06 -16.46 -9.71
CA PRO A 27 32.35 -16.67 -9.05
C PRO A 27 32.68 -18.18 -8.91
N GLU A 28 33.95 -18.57 -9.02
CA GLU A 28 34.40 -19.98 -8.95
C GLU A 28 33.99 -20.71 -7.65
N ASN A 29 33.68 -19.98 -6.57
CA ASN A 29 33.23 -20.52 -5.27
C ASN A 29 31.71 -20.39 -5.03
N SER A 30 30.90 -20.24 -6.07
CA SER A 30 29.45 -19.99 -5.92
C SER A 30 28.59 -21.26 -5.77
N ASP A 31 29.17 -22.46 -5.85
CA ASP A 31 28.45 -23.74 -5.83
C ASP A 31 27.66 -23.97 -4.54
N ASP A 32 28.23 -23.60 -3.38
CA ASP A 32 27.53 -23.65 -2.09
C ASP A 32 26.35 -22.65 -2.04
N THR A 33 26.52 -21.47 -2.65
CA THR A 33 25.49 -20.43 -2.68
C THR A 33 24.33 -20.81 -3.60
N VAL A 34 24.65 -21.40 -4.76
CA VAL A 34 23.67 -21.92 -5.71
C VAL A 34 22.88 -23.08 -5.11
N THR A 35 23.56 -24.00 -4.42
CA THR A 35 22.93 -25.15 -3.75
C THR A 35 22.01 -24.68 -2.63
N ALA A 36 22.49 -23.78 -1.76
CA ALA A 36 21.67 -23.17 -0.71
C ALA A 36 20.46 -22.42 -1.29
N PHE A 37 20.59 -21.76 -2.44
CA PHE A 37 19.47 -21.11 -3.10
C PHE A 37 18.40 -22.11 -3.55
N PHE A 38 18.79 -23.25 -4.13
CA PHE A 38 17.85 -24.31 -4.53
C PHE A 38 17.19 -25.02 -3.33
N GLU A 39 17.92 -25.23 -2.23
CA GLU A 39 17.33 -25.78 -0.99
C GLU A 39 16.29 -24.83 -0.39
N ASN A 40 16.60 -23.53 -0.32
CA ASN A 40 15.68 -22.51 0.16
C ASN A 40 14.38 -22.41 -0.67
N LEU A 41 14.41 -22.77 -1.95
CA LEU A 41 13.20 -22.81 -2.79
C LEU A 41 12.27 -23.98 -2.42
N HIS A 42 12.79 -25.06 -1.85
CA HIS A 42 12.01 -26.23 -1.43
C HIS A 42 11.48 -26.11 0.00
N GLU A 43 12.17 -25.37 0.88
CA GLU A 43 11.77 -25.19 2.28
C GLU A 43 10.70 -24.12 2.52
N THR A 44 10.19 -23.43 1.48
CA THR A 44 9.13 -22.43 1.68
C THR A 44 7.86 -23.09 2.21
N GLN A 45 7.51 -22.80 3.46
CA GLN A 45 6.25 -23.24 4.06
C GLN A 45 5.07 -22.85 3.15
N PRO A 46 4.05 -23.74 3.02
CA PRO A 46 2.85 -23.43 2.26
C PRO A 46 2.19 -22.12 2.72
N TRP A 47 1.72 -21.32 1.77
CA TRP A 47 1.17 -19.98 2.01
C TRP A 47 0.01 -19.98 3.04
N TYR A 48 -0.78 -21.06 3.09
CA TYR A 48 -1.88 -21.19 4.05
C TYR A 48 -1.38 -21.40 5.48
N ILE A 49 -0.28 -22.16 5.68
CA ILE A 49 0.36 -22.33 7.00
C ILE A 49 0.90 -20.99 7.47
N ARG A 50 1.61 -20.27 6.59
CA ARG A 50 2.14 -18.94 6.90
C ARG A 50 1.02 -17.95 7.27
N THR A 51 -0.12 -18.03 6.59
CA THR A 51 -1.32 -17.22 6.90
C THR A 51 -1.91 -17.60 8.26
N MET A 52 -2.06 -18.89 8.55
CA MET A 52 -2.59 -19.40 9.82
C MET A 52 -1.71 -19.00 11.02
N VAL A 53 -0.39 -19.13 10.87
CA VAL A 53 0.59 -18.70 11.89
C VAL A 53 0.52 -17.18 12.10
N GLY A 54 0.35 -16.41 11.02
CA GLY A 54 0.11 -14.97 11.11
C GLY A 54 -1.13 -14.64 11.95
N PHE A 55 -2.29 -15.22 11.63
CA PHE A 55 -3.52 -15.02 12.42
C PHE A 55 -3.35 -15.43 13.89
N GLY A 56 -2.70 -16.57 14.15
CA GLY A 56 -2.42 -17.03 15.50
C GLY A 56 -1.55 -16.05 16.30
N ALA A 57 -0.52 -15.49 15.66
CA ALA A 57 0.34 -14.49 16.29
C ALA A 57 -0.40 -13.18 16.60
N TRP A 58 -1.28 -12.72 15.70
CA TRP A 58 -2.10 -11.52 15.92
C TRP A 58 -3.09 -11.71 17.07
N LEU A 59 -3.79 -12.85 17.11
CA LEU A 59 -4.69 -13.18 18.21
C LEU A 59 -3.92 -13.31 19.53
N ALA A 60 -2.76 -13.97 19.52
CA ALA A 60 -1.89 -14.08 20.70
C ALA A 60 -1.43 -12.70 21.19
N SER A 61 -1.09 -11.77 20.30
CA SER A 61 -0.74 -10.39 20.67
C SER A 61 -1.90 -9.70 21.40
N LEU A 62 -3.13 -9.81 20.91
CA LEU A 62 -4.29 -9.17 21.53
C LEU A 62 -4.58 -9.78 22.91
N LEU A 63 -4.52 -11.12 23.03
CA LEU A 63 -4.66 -11.80 24.31
C LEU A 63 -3.56 -11.42 25.28
N LEU A 64 -2.32 -11.28 24.80
CA LEU A 64 -1.17 -10.88 25.61
C LEU A 64 -1.31 -9.43 26.09
N ILE A 65 -1.72 -8.50 25.22
CA ILE A 65 -2.02 -7.12 25.62
C ILE A 65 -3.12 -7.10 26.67
N GLY A 66 -4.23 -7.83 26.45
CA GLY A 66 -5.35 -7.88 27.39
C GLY A 66 -4.97 -8.53 28.74
N PHE A 67 -4.15 -9.58 28.72
CA PHE A 67 -3.65 -10.24 29.92
C PHE A 67 -2.66 -9.36 30.70
N VAL A 68 -1.69 -8.75 30.02
CA VAL A 68 -0.74 -7.87 30.71
C VAL A 68 -1.45 -6.62 31.21
N GLY A 69 -2.36 -6.04 30.43
CA GLY A 69 -3.18 -4.90 30.85
C GLY A 69 -4.13 -5.21 32.01
N SER A 70 -4.51 -6.48 32.23
CA SER A 70 -5.33 -6.89 33.38
C SER A 70 -4.52 -7.20 34.63
N ILE A 71 -3.24 -7.53 34.48
CA ILE A 71 -2.31 -7.68 35.60
C ILE A 71 -1.77 -6.30 35.96
N GLY A 72 -2.26 -5.72 37.05
CA GLY A 72 -1.62 -4.57 37.65
C GLY A 72 -0.18 -4.90 38.04
N PHE A 73 0.78 -4.08 37.62
CA PHE A 73 2.15 -4.21 38.10
C PHE A 73 2.30 -3.53 39.46
N ALA A 74 3.08 -4.13 40.35
CA ALA A 74 3.36 -3.54 41.67
C ALA A 74 4.27 -2.30 41.61
N ALA A 75 4.97 -2.09 40.50
CA ALA A 75 5.83 -0.94 40.27
C ALA A 75 5.24 -0.06 39.17
N ASP A 76 5.24 1.25 39.39
CA ASP A 76 4.66 2.27 38.50
C ASP A 76 5.25 2.23 37.08
N ILE A 77 6.47 1.69 36.91
CA ILE A 77 7.17 1.56 35.62
C ILE A 77 7.04 0.17 34.97
N GLY A 78 6.25 -0.74 35.54
CA GLY A 78 6.19 -2.15 35.12
C GLY A 78 5.83 -2.33 33.64
N PHE A 79 4.81 -1.62 33.17
CA PHE A 79 4.39 -1.65 31.76
C PHE A 79 5.47 -1.12 30.79
N VAL A 80 6.21 -0.08 31.20
CA VAL A 80 7.33 0.48 30.42
C VAL A 80 8.42 -0.57 30.24
N ILE A 81 8.83 -1.23 31.33
CA ILE A 81 9.89 -2.25 31.30
C ILE A 81 9.47 -3.42 30.40
N VAL A 82 8.26 -3.96 30.59
CA VAL A 82 7.76 -5.09 29.78
C VAL A 82 7.64 -4.70 28.31
N GLY A 83 7.15 -3.49 28.03
CA GLY A 83 7.05 -2.96 26.67
C GLY A 83 8.42 -2.87 25.97
N VAL A 84 9.43 -2.32 26.65
CA VAL A 84 10.81 -2.28 26.14
C VAL A 84 11.38 -3.68 25.92
N LEU A 85 11.17 -4.60 26.86
CA LEU A 85 11.66 -5.98 26.74
C LEU A 85 11.02 -6.71 25.55
N PHE A 86 9.72 -6.52 25.30
CA PHE A 86 9.04 -7.14 24.18
C PHE A 86 9.52 -6.58 22.83
N ILE A 87 9.71 -5.27 22.72
CA ILE A 87 10.24 -4.64 21.51
C ILE A 87 11.69 -5.06 21.28
N GLY A 88 12.54 -4.96 22.31
CA GLY A 88 13.95 -5.31 22.24
C GLY A 88 14.16 -6.80 21.94
N GLY A 89 13.40 -7.67 22.61
CA GLY A 89 13.40 -9.11 22.37
C GLY A 89 12.93 -9.46 20.97
N ALA A 90 11.90 -8.79 20.45
CA ALA A 90 11.45 -8.95 19.07
C ALA A 90 12.56 -8.56 18.07
N ILE A 91 13.19 -7.41 18.24
CA ILE A 91 14.29 -6.96 17.37
C ILE A 91 15.45 -7.96 17.43
N PHE A 92 15.87 -8.37 18.63
CA PHE A 92 16.95 -9.33 18.81
C PHE A 92 16.65 -10.68 18.14
N ALA A 93 15.44 -11.21 18.35
CA ALA A 93 15.00 -12.46 17.73
C ALA A 93 15.04 -12.37 16.20
N ARG A 94 14.64 -11.23 15.62
CA ARG A 94 14.66 -11.02 14.16
C ARG A 94 16.04 -10.79 13.58
N LEU A 95 16.99 -10.28 14.37
CA LEU A 95 18.38 -10.16 13.94
C LEU A 95 19.13 -11.51 13.96
N LYS A 96 18.65 -12.50 14.71
CA LYS A 96 19.35 -13.79 14.93
C LYS A 96 18.67 -14.99 14.29
N LEU A 97 17.35 -14.97 14.10
CA LEU A 97 16.57 -16.14 13.71
C LEU A 97 15.75 -15.86 12.44
N GLY A 98 15.83 -16.77 11.47
CA GLY A 98 15.24 -16.60 10.13
C GLY A 98 13.88 -17.27 9.88
N ASN A 99 13.37 -18.11 10.79
CA ASN A 99 12.15 -18.89 10.55
C ASN A 99 10.87 -18.01 10.58
N ASP A 100 9.91 -18.31 9.70
CA ASP A 100 8.59 -17.67 9.59
C ASP A 100 7.83 -17.55 10.91
N PHE A 101 7.90 -18.59 11.75
CA PHE A 101 7.29 -18.54 13.08
C PHE A 101 7.85 -17.38 13.92
N VAL A 102 9.17 -17.22 13.95
CA VAL A 102 9.84 -16.12 14.66
C VAL A 102 9.46 -14.77 14.06
N VAL A 103 9.31 -14.68 12.73
CA VAL A 103 8.84 -13.44 12.07
C VAL A 103 7.51 -13.00 12.69
N GLN A 104 6.54 -13.91 12.75
CA GLN A 104 5.18 -13.60 13.21
C GLN A 104 5.14 -13.37 14.73
N SER A 105 5.83 -14.19 15.52
CA SER A 105 5.93 -14.03 16.97
C SER A 105 6.63 -12.72 17.36
N ALA A 106 7.69 -12.32 16.66
CA ALA A 106 8.38 -11.06 16.94
C ALA A 106 7.53 -9.85 16.52
N LEU A 107 6.81 -9.94 15.40
CA LEU A 107 5.87 -8.90 14.98
C LEU A 107 4.78 -8.70 16.04
N ALA A 108 4.14 -9.79 16.49
CA ALA A 108 3.16 -9.77 17.57
C ALA A 108 3.74 -9.21 18.88
N SER A 109 4.91 -9.70 19.30
CA SER A 109 5.59 -9.22 20.52
C SER A 109 5.91 -7.73 20.42
N SER A 110 6.37 -7.26 19.26
CA SER A 110 6.64 -5.83 19.06
C SER A 110 5.36 -5.00 19.14
N LEU A 111 4.25 -5.41 18.52
CA LEU A 111 2.98 -4.67 18.58
C LEU A 111 2.42 -4.62 20.01
N ALA A 112 2.46 -5.74 20.73
CA ALA A 112 2.11 -5.77 22.14
C ALA A 112 3.02 -4.85 22.97
N GLY A 113 4.33 -4.93 22.74
CA GLY A 113 5.30 -4.09 23.42
C GLY A 113 5.11 -2.60 23.15
N GLN A 114 4.72 -2.21 21.94
CA GLN A 114 4.37 -0.82 21.60
C GLN A 114 3.18 -0.32 22.41
N ALA A 115 2.11 -1.12 22.52
CA ALA A 115 0.92 -0.76 23.29
C ALA A 115 1.23 -0.61 24.78
N LEU A 116 1.95 -1.57 25.37
CA LEU A 116 2.36 -1.54 26.78
C LEU A 116 3.30 -0.38 27.09
N LEU A 117 4.28 -0.14 26.22
CA LEU A 117 5.23 0.95 26.40
C LEU A 117 4.54 2.31 26.32
N ALA A 118 3.66 2.51 25.35
CA ALA A 118 2.90 3.75 25.22
C ALA A 118 2.00 4.00 26.43
N TYR A 119 1.25 2.99 26.85
CA TYR A 119 0.40 3.07 28.04
C TYR A 119 1.20 3.37 29.31
N GLY A 120 2.26 2.60 29.58
CA GLY A 120 3.08 2.77 30.78
C GLY A 120 3.78 4.12 30.87
N ILE A 121 4.21 4.71 29.74
CA ILE A 121 4.79 6.06 29.75
C ILE A 121 3.73 7.09 30.14
N VAL A 122 2.50 6.95 29.66
CA VAL A 122 1.41 7.89 29.98
C VAL A 122 1.02 7.78 31.45
N GLU A 123 0.92 6.56 31.98
CA GLU A 123 0.64 6.30 33.40
C GLU A 123 1.69 6.99 34.31
N VAL A 124 2.98 6.87 33.97
CA VAL A 124 4.07 7.48 34.75
C VAL A 124 4.11 9.02 34.62
N THR A 125 3.75 9.55 33.45
CA THR A 125 3.85 11.00 33.17
C THR A 125 2.59 11.79 33.52
N GLY A 126 1.47 11.12 33.79
CA GLY A 126 0.19 11.77 34.13
C GLY A 126 -0.40 12.62 33.00
N GLY A 127 -0.06 12.32 31.74
CA GLY A 127 -0.58 13.03 30.57
C GLY A 127 -2.03 12.68 30.26
N ASN A 128 -2.69 13.44 29.38
CA ASN A 128 -4.00 13.07 28.84
C ASN A 128 -3.91 11.67 28.19
N ASP A 129 -4.71 10.72 28.68
CA ASP A 129 -4.51 9.29 28.40
C ASP A 129 -4.44 8.98 26.90
N PHE A 130 -5.39 9.50 26.11
CA PHE A 130 -5.50 9.09 24.71
C PHE A 130 -4.51 9.81 23.78
N GLU A 131 -4.41 11.15 23.87
CA GLU A 131 -3.54 11.94 22.97
C GLU A 131 -2.06 11.65 23.19
N SER A 132 -1.67 11.47 24.46
CA SER A 132 -0.28 11.17 24.83
C SER A 132 0.13 9.80 24.29
N VAL A 133 -0.74 8.79 24.39
CA VAL A 133 -0.52 7.46 23.78
C VAL A 133 -0.31 7.59 22.28
N LEU A 134 -1.18 8.32 21.57
CA LEU A 134 -1.05 8.52 20.11
C LEU A 134 0.28 9.19 19.74
N GLY A 135 0.66 10.25 20.45
CA GLY A 135 1.94 10.94 20.25
C GLY A 135 3.14 10.01 20.44
N ILE A 136 3.15 9.21 21.51
CA ILE A 136 4.20 8.23 21.78
C ILE A 136 4.25 7.16 20.69
N VAL A 137 3.10 6.64 20.27
CA VAL A 137 3.00 5.62 19.22
C VAL A 137 3.53 6.15 17.88
N ILE A 138 3.29 7.43 17.55
CA ILE A 138 3.86 8.08 16.34
C ILE A 138 5.38 8.11 16.42
N VAL A 139 5.94 8.60 17.52
CA VAL A 139 7.41 8.69 17.71
C VAL A 139 8.03 7.30 17.67
N LEU A 140 7.44 6.34 18.38
CA LEU A 140 7.92 4.97 18.48
C LEU A 140 7.93 4.27 17.12
N ASN A 141 6.86 4.40 16.33
CA ASN A 141 6.82 3.81 14.99
C ASN A 141 7.73 4.55 13.99
N GLY A 142 7.97 5.85 14.19
CA GLY A 142 9.02 6.59 13.48
C GLY A 142 10.40 5.99 13.71
N ILE A 143 10.74 5.62 14.95
CA ILE A 143 12.00 4.94 15.29
C ILE A 143 12.02 3.51 14.73
N LEU A 144 10.97 2.73 14.98
CA LEU A 144 10.92 1.32 14.60
C LEU A 144 10.93 1.10 13.10
N PHE A 145 10.42 2.05 12.31
CA PHE A 145 10.58 2.01 10.85
C PHE A 145 12.05 1.90 10.41
N PHE A 146 12.99 2.54 11.13
CA PHE A 146 14.41 2.47 10.82
C PHE A 146 15.12 1.29 11.49
N VAL A 147 14.71 0.93 12.72
CA VAL A 147 15.40 -0.06 13.54
C VAL A 147 14.96 -1.50 13.22
N PHE A 148 13.67 -1.73 12.99
CA PHE A 148 13.15 -3.08 12.84
C PHE A 148 13.58 -3.67 11.47
N PRO A 149 14.11 -4.91 11.41
CA PRO A 149 14.68 -5.46 10.18
C PRO A 149 13.62 -5.87 9.15
N ASP A 150 12.39 -6.20 9.58
CA ASP A 150 11.38 -6.79 8.72
C ASP A 150 10.57 -5.78 7.91
N ARG A 151 10.34 -6.13 6.64
CA ARG A 151 9.50 -5.36 5.72
C ARG A 151 8.07 -5.19 6.22
N THR A 152 7.44 -6.25 6.72
CA THR A 152 6.05 -6.22 7.19
C THR A 152 5.88 -5.26 8.37
N HIS A 153 6.78 -5.34 9.34
CA HIS A 153 6.76 -4.45 10.50
C HIS A 153 6.94 -2.99 10.09
N ARG A 154 7.85 -2.69 9.15
CA ARG A 154 8.03 -1.33 8.61
C ARG A 154 6.78 -0.78 7.91
N VAL A 155 6.07 -1.61 7.15
CA VAL A 155 4.78 -1.24 6.54
C VAL A 155 3.75 -0.92 7.64
N LEU A 156 3.65 -1.80 8.65
CA LEU A 156 2.77 -1.58 9.80
C LEU A 156 3.14 -0.32 10.58
N SER A 157 4.42 -0.02 10.73
CA SER A 157 4.88 1.17 11.44
C SER A 157 4.36 2.45 10.79
N ILE A 158 4.37 2.53 9.46
CA ILE A 158 3.80 3.67 8.74
C ILE A 158 2.28 3.71 8.88
N LEU A 159 1.61 2.56 8.74
CA LEU A 159 0.17 2.47 8.93
C LEU A 159 -0.24 2.97 10.32
N ILE A 160 0.41 2.48 11.37
CA ILE A 160 0.13 2.81 12.77
C ILE A 160 0.45 4.28 13.04
N ALA A 161 1.63 4.77 12.63
CA ALA A 161 2.01 6.18 12.83
C ALA A 161 1.05 7.13 12.13
N MET A 162 0.71 6.88 10.87
CA MET A 162 -0.16 7.77 10.10
C MET A 162 -1.62 7.68 10.55
N SER A 163 -2.10 6.50 10.96
CA SER A 163 -3.44 6.36 11.54
C SER A 163 -3.52 7.08 12.88
N SER A 164 -2.50 6.94 13.73
CA SER A 164 -2.41 7.64 15.01
C SER A 164 -2.38 9.15 14.83
N LEU A 165 -1.66 9.64 13.82
CA LEU A 165 -1.69 11.05 13.43
C LEU A 165 -3.09 11.49 13.00
N GLY A 166 -3.81 10.67 12.24
CA GLY A 166 -5.19 10.93 11.87
C GLY A 166 -6.12 11.08 13.09
N PHE A 167 -6.01 10.16 14.05
CA PHE A 167 -6.78 10.22 15.30
C PHE A 167 -6.41 11.42 16.17
N LEU A 168 -5.13 11.79 16.23
CA LEU A 168 -4.66 12.95 16.99
C LEU A 168 -5.16 14.26 16.37
N LEU A 169 -5.14 14.38 15.05
CA LEU A 169 -5.73 15.54 14.37
C LEU A 169 -7.25 15.63 14.59
N TYR A 170 -7.92 14.48 14.70
CA TYR A 170 -9.34 14.44 15.05
C TYR A 170 -9.58 14.89 16.49
N SER A 171 -8.76 14.44 17.46
CA SER A 171 -8.90 14.83 18.87
C SER A 171 -8.65 16.33 19.08
N TRP A 172 -7.74 16.91 18.30
CA TRP A 172 -7.50 18.37 18.27
C TRP A 172 -8.56 19.17 17.49
N GLU A 173 -9.67 18.54 17.09
CA GLU A 173 -10.76 19.14 16.34
C GLU A 173 -10.33 19.74 14.97
N LEU A 174 -9.17 19.32 14.45
CA LEU A 174 -8.65 19.74 13.14
C LEU A 174 -9.28 18.96 11.98
N ASN A 175 -10.60 18.76 12.06
CA ASN A 175 -11.41 18.00 11.10
C ASN A 175 -11.34 18.58 9.68
N ALA A 176 -11.01 19.87 9.53
CA ALA A 176 -10.80 20.50 8.22
C ALA A 176 -9.58 19.95 7.45
N VAL A 177 -8.59 19.38 8.15
CA VAL A 177 -7.36 18.83 7.54
C VAL A 177 -7.58 17.41 7.00
N VAL A 178 -8.56 16.69 7.55
CA VAL A 178 -8.82 15.29 7.23
C VAL A 178 -9.00 15.01 5.72
N PRO A 179 -9.80 15.79 4.95
CA PRO A 179 -9.94 15.57 3.50
C PRO A 179 -8.64 15.76 2.71
N ILE A 180 -7.65 16.43 3.30
CA ILE A 180 -6.35 16.73 2.70
C ILE A 180 -5.36 15.58 2.99
N LEU A 181 -5.51 14.85 4.10
CA LEU A 181 -4.59 13.78 4.51
C LEU A 181 -4.47 12.68 3.44
N GLY A 182 -5.57 12.10 2.99
CA GLY A 182 -5.54 11.05 1.96
C GLY A 182 -4.77 11.47 0.69
N PRO A 183 -5.12 12.61 0.06
CA PRO A 183 -4.38 13.15 -1.08
C PRO A 183 -2.92 13.50 -0.80
N VAL A 184 -2.58 14.07 0.35
CA VAL A 184 -1.19 14.40 0.70
C VAL A 184 -0.35 13.14 0.89
N ILE A 185 -0.90 12.13 1.55
CA ILE A 185 -0.23 10.83 1.73
C ILE A 185 -0.07 10.13 0.37
N ALA A 186 -1.07 10.20 -0.50
CA ALA A 186 -0.97 9.72 -1.87
C ALA A 186 0.10 10.48 -2.68
N ALA A 187 0.18 11.79 -2.55
CA ALA A 187 1.22 12.59 -3.21
C ALA A 187 2.61 12.22 -2.70
N ALA A 188 2.78 12.01 -1.39
CA ALA A 188 4.02 11.52 -0.80
C ALA A 188 4.38 10.11 -1.33
N MET A 189 3.39 9.21 -1.42
CA MET A 189 3.55 7.89 -2.03
C MET A 189 4.06 8.01 -3.47
N VAL A 190 3.41 8.82 -4.32
CA VAL A 190 3.81 9.05 -5.72
C VAL A 190 5.24 9.60 -5.79
N PHE A 191 5.57 10.58 -4.95
CA PHE A 191 6.89 11.20 -4.90
C PHE A 191 8.00 10.19 -4.59
N PHE A 192 7.81 9.38 -3.53
CA PHE A 192 8.78 8.37 -3.14
C PHE A 192 8.87 7.22 -4.14
N TYR A 193 7.74 6.85 -4.76
CA TYR A 193 7.72 5.83 -5.80
C TYR A 193 8.49 6.26 -7.05
N GLN A 194 8.32 7.50 -7.51
CA GLN A 194 9.07 8.02 -8.67
C GLN A 194 10.57 8.09 -8.40
N ARG A 195 10.97 8.32 -7.14
CA ARG A 195 12.38 8.38 -6.71
C ARG A 195 12.96 7.04 -6.27
N GLN A 196 12.19 5.95 -6.34
CA GLN A 196 12.60 4.67 -5.79
C GLN A 196 13.91 4.16 -6.40
N GLY A 197 14.12 4.32 -7.71
CA GLY A 197 15.36 3.90 -8.38
C GLY A 197 16.61 4.60 -7.83
N VAL A 198 16.54 5.91 -7.60
CA VAL A 198 17.65 6.69 -7.03
C VAL A 198 17.92 6.30 -5.58
N ILE A 199 16.86 6.04 -4.79
CA ILE A 199 16.99 5.65 -3.38
C ILE A 199 17.56 4.23 -3.25
N ILE A 200 17.17 3.32 -4.15
CA ILE A 200 17.74 1.97 -4.25
C ILE A 200 19.22 2.06 -4.59
N ALA A 201 19.61 2.88 -5.58
CA ALA A 201 21.01 3.08 -5.95
C ALA A 201 21.87 3.63 -4.80
N ARG A 202 21.28 4.37 -3.86
CA ARG A 202 21.94 4.85 -2.63
C ARG A 202 21.98 3.82 -1.48
N GLY A 203 21.65 2.56 -1.73
CA GLY A 203 21.67 1.47 -0.74
C GLY A 203 20.46 1.44 0.22
N LYS A 204 19.47 2.32 0.04
CA LYS A 204 18.28 2.41 0.92
C LYS A 204 17.06 1.63 0.38
N GLY A 205 17.28 0.66 -0.51
CA GLY A 205 16.21 -0.13 -1.14
C GLY A 205 15.30 -0.86 -0.14
N HIS A 206 15.88 -1.36 0.95
CA HIS A 206 15.16 -2.04 2.03
C HIS A 206 14.18 -1.13 2.82
N LEU A 207 14.30 0.20 2.72
CA LEU A 207 13.40 1.16 3.39
C LEU A 207 12.31 1.67 2.45
N ILE A 208 12.65 1.95 1.19
CA ILE A 208 11.73 2.61 0.25
C ILE A 208 10.55 1.71 -0.14
N GLY A 209 10.76 0.40 -0.29
CA GLY A 209 9.70 -0.55 -0.59
C GLY A 209 8.59 -0.56 0.48
N PRO A 210 8.91 -0.82 1.76
CA PRO A 210 7.96 -0.68 2.85
C PRO A 210 7.35 0.72 2.95
N LEU A 211 8.14 1.78 2.71
CA LEU A 211 7.67 3.16 2.77
C LEU A 211 6.51 3.42 1.81
N VAL A 212 6.70 3.14 0.54
CA VAL A 212 5.65 3.40 -0.46
C VAL A 212 4.45 2.48 -0.23
N THR A 213 4.66 1.20 0.10
CA THR A 213 3.54 0.29 0.39
C THR A 213 2.74 0.75 1.62
N GLY A 214 3.40 1.19 2.69
CA GLY A 214 2.75 1.76 3.87
C GLY A 214 1.93 2.99 3.51
N LEU A 215 2.52 3.97 2.84
CA LEU A 215 1.82 5.19 2.41
C LEU A 215 0.63 4.88 1.49
N MET A 216 0.76 3.91 0.57
CA MET A 216 -0.32 3.47 -0.30
C MET A 216 -1.51 2.94 0.50
N LEU A 217 -1.26 2.00 1.42
CA LEU A 217 -2.32 1.39 2.24
C LEU A 217 -2.93 2.42 3.19
N THR A 218 -2.12 3.32 3.76
CA THR A 218 -2.60 4.43 4.59
C THR A 218 -3.52 5.34 3.79
N ALA A 219 -3.11 5.78 2.59
CA ALA A 219 -3.93 6.66 1.75
C ALA A 219 -5.26 6.01 1.38
N PHE A 220 -5.25 4.71 1.04
CA PHE A 220 -6.49 3.96 0.85
C PHE A 220 -7.35 3.90 2.11
N GLY A 221 -6.75 3.62 3.27
CA GLY A 221 -7.43 3.57 4.56
C GLY A 221 -8.14 4.88 4.91
N PHE A 222 -7.47 6.03 4.77
CA PHE A 222 -8.09 7.34 5.03
C PHE A 222 -9.26 7.65 4.09
N LEU A 223 -9.13 7.35 2.79
CA LEU A 223 -10.23 7.57 1.84
C LEU A 223 -11.38 6.58 2.08
N LEU A 224 -11.09 5.35 2.51
CA LEU A 224 -12.11 4.37 2.87
C LEU A 224 -12.86 4.81 4.13
N LEU A 225 -12.16 5.30 5.15
CA LEU A 225 -12.77 5.87 6.36
C LEU A 225 -13.72 7.02 5.98
N SER A 226 -13.28 7.92 5.10
CA SER A 226 -14.14 8.98 4.57
C SER A 226 -15.37 8.48 3.81
N THR A 227 -15.36 7.25 3.29
CA THR A 227 -16.45 6.67 2.46
C THR A 227 -17.39 5.76 3.27
N VAL A 228 -16.86 4.99 4.23
CA VAL A 228 -17.62 4.07 5.10
C VAL A 228 -18.52 4.82 6.09
N TYR A 229 -18.13 6.02 6.52
CA TYR A 229 -18.88 6.83 7.50
C TYR A 229 -20.14 7.52 6.91
N ILE A 230 -20.49 7.20 5.66
CA ILE A 230 -21.78 7.56 5.07
C ILE A 230 -22.92 6.64 5.59
N LEU A 231 -22.61 5.53 6.29
CA LEU A 231 -23.61 4.69 6.98
C LEU A 231 -24.00 5.28 8.36
N PRO A 232 -25.21 5.84 8.53
CA PRO A 232 -25.61 6.52 9.76
C PRO A 232 -25.94 5.56 10.91
N GLU A 233 -26.08 4.25 10.65
CA GLU A 233 -26.46 3.27 11.66
C GLU A 233 -25.30 2.83 12.57
N LEU A 234 -24.03 3.17 12.22
CA LEU A 234 -22.83 2.80 12.97
C LEU A 234 -22.35 3.93 13.90
N ARG A 235 -23.27 4.72 14.46
CA ARG A 235 -22.97 5.89 15.30
C ARG A 235 -22.49 5.50 16.70
N TRP A 236 -21.18 5.44 16.88
CA TRP A 236 -20.55 6.18 17.97
C TRP A 236 -20.30 7.60 17.47
N GLU A 237 -20.29 8.62 18.34
CA GLU A 237 -20.38 10.07 18.07
C GLU A 237 -19.23 10.69 17.23
N PHE A 238 -18.64 9.94 16.29
CA PHE A 238 -17.64 10.40 15.34
C PHE A 238 -18.29 11.04 14.12
N ALA A 239 -18.32 12.38 14.08
CA ALA A 239 -18.78 13.15 12.92
C ALA A 239 -17.64 13.29 11.89
N PHE A 240 -17.30 12.21 11.20
CA PHE A 240 -16.32 12.27 10.11
C PHE A 240 -16.96 12.88 8.85
N TYR A 241 -16.27 13.87 8.28
CA TYR A 241 -16.82 14.94 7.44
C TYR A 241 -17.56 14.48 6.15
N PRO A 242 -18.72 15.07 5.77
CA PRO A 242 -19.60 14.49 4.74
C PRO A 242 -19.31 14.91 3.29
N ARG A 243 -18.26 15.70 3.01
CA ARG A 243 -18.05 16.27 1.66
C ARG A 243 -16.59 16.22 1.19
N PRO A 244 -16.15 15.15 0.51
CA PRO A 244 -14.75 14.96 0.15
C PRO A 244 -14.33 15.65 -1.16
N TRP A 245 -14.97 16.79 -1.51
CA TRP A 245 -14.72 17.49 -2.79
C TRP A 245 -13.27 17.96 -2.93
N ILE A 246 -12.64 18.38 -1.82
CA ILE A 246 -11.22 18.75 -1.78
C ILE A 246 -10.36 17.53 -2.17
N SER A 247 -10.67 16.35 -1.63
CA SER A 247 -9.94 15.13 -1.94
C SER A 247 -10.04 14.78 -3.43
N SER A 248 -11.22 14.93 -4.03
CA SER A 248 -11.43 14.69 -5.46
C SER A 248 -10.64 15.65 -6.35
N ILE A 249 -10.59 16.94 -6.00
CA ILE A 249 -9.76 17.93 -6.72
C ILE A 249 -8.28 17.57 -6.61
N LEU A 250 -7.78 17.32 -5.40
CA LEU A 250 -6.36 17.05 -5.17
C LEU A 250 -5.92 15.73 -5.82
N LEU A 251 -6.74 14.68 -5.74
CA LEU A 251 -6.46 13.41 -6.40
C LEU A 251 -6.65 13.49 -7.91
N GLY A 252 -7.59 14.31 -8.42
CA GLY A 252 -7.71 14.59 -9.85
C GLY A 252 -6.47 15.28 -10.40
N ALA A 253 -5.95 16.29 -9.69
CA ALA A 253 -4.69 16.94 -10.02
C ALA A 253 -3.51 15.96 -9.96
N LEU A 254 -3.47 15.09 -8.94
CA LEU A 254 -2.45 14.05 -8.82
C LEU A 254 -2.54 13.00 -9.94
N LEU A 255 -3.75 12.63 -10.37
CA LEU A 255 -3.99 11.73 -11.49
C LEU A 255 -3.49 12.33 -12.80
N LEU A 256 -3.76 13.61 -13.05
CA LEU A 256 -3.20 14.33 -14.20
C LEU A 256 -1.68 14.36 -14.14
N TYR A 257 -1.10 14.67 -12.98
CA TYR A 257 0.36 14.65 -12.78
C TYR A 257 0.96 13.27 -13.08
N VAL A 258 0.39 12.19 -12.54
CA VAL A 258 0.85 10.83 -12.84
C VAL A 258 0.67 10.50 -14.32
N GLY A 259 -0.43 10.93 -14.93
CA GLY A 259 -0.68 10.82 -16.37
C GLY A 259 0.45 11.44 -17.21
N THR A 260 0.96 12.62 -16.84
CA THR A 260 2.09 13.25 -17.54
C THR A 260 3.37 12.40 -17.50
N ARG A 261 3.57 11.63 -16.42
CA ARG A 261 4.75 10.78 -16.22
C ARG A 261 4.64 9.44 -16.94
N VAL A 262 3.43 8.92 -17.08
CA VAL A 262 3.16 7.65 -17.78
C VAL A 262 3.05 7.86 -19.29
N TRP A 263 2.62 9.06 -19.74
CA TRP A 263 2.43 9.37 -21.16
C TRP A 263 3.60 8.96 -22.08
N PRO A 264 4.88 9.27 -21.77
CA PRO A 264 6.01 8.91 -22.64
C PRO A 264 6.16 7.40 -22.86
N GLN A 265 5.61 6.58 -21.97
CA GLN A 265 5.68 5.11 -22.08
C GLN A 265 4.59 4.53 -22.98
N ILE A 266 3.54 5.32 -23.29
CA ILE A 266 2.38 4.88 -24.07
C ILE A 266 2.59 5.21 -25.57
N GLY A 267 3.39 6.23 -25.91
CA GLY A 267 3.70 6.51 -27.31
C GLY A 267 4.74 7.62 -27.51
N ASP A 268 5.87 7.26 -28.11
CA ASP A 268 6.91 8.19 -28.57
C ASP A 268 6.48 8.98 -29.82
N VAL A 269 5.47 8.47 -30.54
CA VAL A 269 5.00 8.95 -31.85
C VAL A 269 3.71 9.77 -31.76
N ALA A 270 3.14 9.92 -30.55
CA ALA A 270 1.78 10.40 -30.40
C ALA A 270 1.65 11.93 -30.56
N GLY A 271 0.85 12.37 -31.53
CA GLY A 271 0.62 13.77 -31.91
C GLY A 271 -0.12 14.61 -30.85
N SER A 272 -0.12 15.94 -30.99
CA SER A 272 -0.75 16.87 -30.04
C SER A 272 -2.23 16.56 -29.75
N ARG A 273 -2.94 15.97 -30.71
CA ARG A 273 -4.35 15.57 -30.58
C ARG A 273 -4.54 14.42 -29.58
N GLU A 274 -3.60 13.49 -29.55
CA GLU A 274 -3.72 12.23 -28.81
C GLU A 274 -3.38 12.47 -27.33
N ARG A 275 -2.40 13.35 -27.10
CA ARG A 275 -2.17 13.99 -25.79
C ARG A 275 -3.42 14.68 -25.27
N ALA A 276 -4.06 15.51 -26.09
CA ALA A 276 -5.28 16.22 -25.70
C ALA A 276 -6.44 15.26 -25.36
N VAL A 277 -6.62 14.20 -26.15
CA VAL A 277 -7.62 13.15 -25.86
C VAL A 277 -7.31 12.45 -24.54
N PHE A 278 -6.06 12.05 -24.29
CA PHE A 278 -5.68 11.40 -23.03
C PHE A 278 -5.94 12.27 -21.81
N TYR A 279 -5.50 13.52 -21.80
CA TYR A 279 -5.79 14.43 -20.69
C TYR A 279 -7.29 14.74 -20.57
N GLY A 280 -7.99 14.88 -21.68
CA GLY A 280 -9.45 15.04 -21.70
C GLY A 280 -10.16 13.86 -21.03
N LEU A 281 -9.69 12.62 -21.26
CA LEU A 281 -10.21 11.43 -20.61
C LEU A 281 -9.91 11.41 -19.10
N LEU A 282 -8.71 11.82 -18.67
CA LEU A 282 -8.38 11.92 -17.24
C LEU A 282 -9.25 12.96 -16.52
N VAL A 283 -9.53 14.10 -17.16
CA VAL A 283 -10.46 15.12 -16.63
C VAL A 283 -11.89 14.57 -16.58
N ALA A 284 -12.35 13.89 -17.64
CA ALA A 284 -13.68 13.28 -17.67
C ALA A 284 -13.84 12.20 -16.58
N ILE A 285 -12.82 11.37 -16.36
CA ILE A 285 -12.78 10.39 -15.27
C ILE A 285 -12.82 11.08 -13.90
N THR A 286 -12.08 12.18 -13.73
CA THR A 286 -12.11 12.99 -12.50
C THR A 286 -13.50 13.55 -12.22
N ALA A 287 -14.18 14.06 -13.26
CA ALA A 287 -15.54 14.55 -13.15
C ALA A 287 -16.55 13.42 -12.85
N ALA A 288 -16.42 12.27 -13.50
CA ALA A 288 -17.29 11.11 -13.25
C ALA A 288 -17.11 10.53 -11.84
N ALA A 289 -15.86 10.49 -11.35
CA ALA A 289 -15.51 9.99 -10.03
C ALA A 289 -15.58 11.06 -8.93
N TRP A 290 -16.22 12.21 -9.19
CA TRP A 290 -16.21 13.36 -8.28
C TRP A 290 -16.69 13.02 -6.86
N ALA A 291 -17.69 12.15 -6.74
CA ALA A 291 -18.23 11.71 -5.46
C ALA A 291 -17.40 10.59 -4.78
N ILE A 292 -16.40 10.04 -5.46
CA ILE A 292 -15.65 8.83 -5.04
C ILE A 292 -14.15 9.10 -5.21
N PRO A 293 -13.52 9.92 -4.35
CA PRO A 293 -12.09 10.20 -4.41
C PRO A 293 -11.22 8.93 -4.33
N GLY A 294 -11.70 7.90 -3.62
CA GLY A 294 -11.04 6.59 -3.55
C GLY A 294 -10.85 5.94 -4.92
N LEU A 295 -11.77 6.15 -5.87
CA LEU A 295 -11.65 5.65 -7.24
C LEU A 295 -10.46 6.28 -7.97
N LEU A 296 -10.25 7.60 -7.76
CA LEU A 296 -9.12 8.32 -8.35
C LEU A 296 -7.79 7.81 -7.80
N LEU A 297 -7.69 7.58 -6.49
CA LEU A 297 -6.49 6.99 -5.90
C LEU A 297 -6.23 5.57 -6.43
N ALA A 298 -7.27 4.74 -6.55
CA ALA A 298 -7.14 3.40 -7.10
C ALA A 298 -6.60 3.44 -8.54
N LEU A 299 -7.10 4.34 -9.39
CA LEU A 299 -6.60 4.54 -10.75
C LEU A 299 -5.15 5.03 -10.77
N ILE A 300 -4.77 5.98 -9.91
CA ILE A 300 -3.38 6.43 -9.75
C ILE A 300 -2.47 5.24 -9.45
N VAL A 301 -2.85 4.41 -8.48
CA VAL A 301 -2.08 3.24 -8.05
C VAL A 301 -1.99 2.18 -9.16
N ILE A 302 -3.08 1.94 -9.90
CA ILE A 302 -3.08 1.06 -11.09
C ILE A 302 -2.12 1.58 -12.15
N MET A 303 -2.16 2.87 -12.48
CA MET A 303 -1.28 3.48 -13.48
C MET A 303 0.20 3.36 -13.08
N LEU A 304 0.52 3.64 -11.81
CA LEU A 304 1.89 3.49 -11.27
C LEU A 304 2.35 2.02 -11.32
N GLY A 305 1.50 1.08 -10.89
CA GLY A 305 1.80 -0.34 -10.93
C GLY A 305 2.01 -0.86 -12.36
N ALA A 306 1.14 -0.46 -13.28
CA ALA A 306 1.25 -0.85 -14.69
C ALA A 306 2.50 -0.27 -15.36
N SER A 307 2.79 1.03 -15.14
CA SER A 307 3.94 1.75 -15.71
C SER A 307 5.31 1.20 -15.27
N SER A 308 5.36 0.55 -14.12
CA SER A 308 6.60 0.00 -13.53
C SER A 308 6.68 -1.52 -13.58
N GLY A 309 5.63 -2.21 -14.05
CA GLY A 309 5.51 -3.67 -13.96
C GLY A 309 5.27 -4.21 -12.54
N ASN A 310 4.96 -3.36 -11.55
CA ASN A 310 4.74 -3.78 -10.17
C ASN A 310 3.33 -4.36 -9.95
N ARG A 311 3.23 -5.69 -9.98
CA ARG A 311 1.98 -6.44 -9.80
C ARG A 311 1.29 -6.19 -8.46
N VAL A 312 2.03 -5.87 -7.40
CA VAL A 312 1.44 -5.59 -6.08
C VAL A 312 0.65 -4.29 -6.13
N PHE A 313 1.18 -3.25 -6.78
CA PHE A 313 0.48 -1.97 -6.95
C PHE A 313 -0.73 -2.13 -7.86
N THR A 314 -0.57 -2.77 -9.01
CA THR A 314 -1.69 -3.01 -9.94
C THR A 314 -2.80 -3.83 -9.26
N GLY A 315 -2.44 -4.92 -8.57
CA GLY A 315 -3.38 -5.76 -7.85
C GLY A 315 -4.08 -5.02 -6.71
N ALA A 316 -3.33 -4.30 -5.86
CA ALA A 316 -3.89 -3.50 -4.78
C ALA A 316 -4.85 -2.42 -5.32
N GLY A 317 -4.45 -1.70 -6.37
CA GLY A 317 -5.29 -0.71 -7.01
C GLY A 317 -6.60 -1.29 -7.55
N ILE A 318 -6.57 -2.45 -8.20
CA ILE A 318 -7.79 -3.14 -8.68
C ILE A 318 -8.67 -3.58 -7.50
N VAL A 319 -8.08 -4.19 -6.45
CA VAL A 319 -8.83 -4.62 -5.27
C VAL A 319 -9.51 -3.43 -4.59
N PHE A 320 -8.77 -2.35 -4.34
CA PHE A 320 -9.33 -1.15 -3.71
C PHE A 320 -10.33 -0.44 -4.61
N LEU A 321 -10.17 -0.48 -5.94
CA LEU A 321 -11.18 0.01 -6.89
C LEU A 321 -12.53 -0.69 -6.64
N VAL A 322 -12.53 -2.03 -6.57
CA VAL A 322 -13.73 -2.83 -6.29
C VAL A 322 -14.29 -2.51 -4.91
N VAL A 323 -13.43 -2.40 -3.90
CA VAL A 323 -13.84 -2.06 -2.53
C VAL A 323 -14.51 -0.68 -2.49
N PHE A 324 -13.94 0.36 -3.09
CA PHE A 324 -14.56 1.70 -3.12
C PHE A 324 -15.90 1.71 -3.87
N ILE A 325 -16.00 0.98 -4.97
CA ILE A 325 -17.26 0.80 -5.71
C ILE A 325 -18.31 0.14 -4.80
N ALA A 326 -17.94 -0.93 -4.10
CA ALA A 326 -18.83 -1.64 -3.18
C ALA A 326 -19.25 -0.74 -2.01
N THR A 327 -18.30 -0.10 -1.32
CA THR A 327 -18.58 0.80 -0.20
C THR A 327 -19.45 1.97 -0.62
N TYR A 328 -19.22 2.55 -1.80
CA TYR A 328 -20.08 3.61 -2.33
C TYR A 328 -21.50 3.11 -2.61
N PHE A 329 -21.64 1.92 -3.21
CA PHE A 329 -22.94 1.32 -3.51
C PHE A 329 -23.75 1.04 -2.24
N TYR A 330 -23.12 0.51 -1.19
CA TYR A 330 -23.80 0.20 0.08
C TYR A 330 -23.92 1.40 1.02
N GLY A 331 -23.02 2.39 0.96
CA GLY A 331 -22.91 3.45 1.96
C GLY A 331 -23.90 4.61 1.82
N ILE A 332 -24.34 4.95 0.60
CA ILE A 332 -25.18 6.15 0.40
C ILE A 332 -26.67 5.86 0.65
N GLN A 333 -27.39 6.68 1.42
CA GLN A 333 -28.85 6.65 1.51
C GLN A 333 -29.52 7.40 0.34
N VAL A 334 -29.24 6.98 -0.89
CA VAL A 334 -29.86 7.51 -2.11
C VAL A 334 -30.56 6.36 -2.82
N SER A 335 -31.61 6.67 -3.61
CA SER A 335 -32.35 5.68 -4.37
C SER A 335 -31.42 4.73 -5.15
N MET A 336 -31.78 3.44 -5.18
CA MET A 336 -31.02 2.41 -5.92
C MET A 336 -30.82 2.78 -7.40
N LEU A 337 -31.74 3.57 -7.97
CA LEU A 337 -31.65 4.09 -9.33
C LEU A 337 -30.48 5.07 -9.52
N THR A 338 -30.33 6.06 -8.64
CA THR A 338 -29.25 7.06 -8.79
C THR A 338 -27.89 6.40 -8.61
N LYS A 339 -27.79 5.43 -7.69
CA LYS A 339 -26.58 4.63 -7.49
C LYS A 339 -26.21 3.84 -8.74
N SER A 340 -27.16 3.13 -9.35
CA SER A 340 -26.90 2.34 -10.55
C SER A 340 -26.51 3.22 -11.73
N ILE A 341 -27.20 4.35 -11.96
CA ILE A 341 -26.85 5.30 -13.02
C ILE A 341 -25.43 5.84 -12.83
N THR A 342 -25.04 6.22 -11.61
CA THR A 342 -23.70 6.78 -11.34
C THR A 342 -22.61 5.73 -11.57
N LEU A 343 -22.82 4.48 -11.13
CA LEU A 343 -21.87 3.38 -11.31
C LEU A 343 -21.72 3.03 -12.80
N VAL A 344 -22.85 2.90 -13.51
CA VAL A 344 -22.88 2.60 -14.95
C VAL A 344 -22.21 3.73 -15.73
N ALA A 345 -22.50 4.99 -15.42
CA ALA A 345 -21.87 6.14 -16.07
C ALA A 345 -20.36 6.16 -15.85
N THR A 346 -19.90 5.91 -14.62
CA THR A 346 -18.46 5.89 -14.30
C THR A 346 -17.76 4.73 -15.01
N GLY A 347 -18.34 3.52 -14.95
CA GLY A 347 -17.79 2.35 -15.62
C GLY A 347 -17.77 2.49 -17.15
N ALA A 348 -18.86 2.98 -17.74
CA ALA A 348 -18.95 3.26 -19.17
C ALA A 348 -17.93 4.32 -19.59
N THR A 349 -17.72 5.37 -18.80
CA THR A 349 -16.72 6.41 -19.07
C THR A 349 -15.30 5.82 -19.08
N VAL A 350 -14.95 4.97 -18.11
CA VAL A 350 -13.64 4.31 -18.04
C VAL A 350 -13.43 3.34 -19.22
N LEU A 351 -14.47 2.58 -19.61
CA LEU A 351 -14.40 1.67 -20.75
C LEU A 351 -14.31 2.41 -22.08
N ALA A 352 -15.09 3.48 -22.25
CA ALA A 352 -15.01 4.35 -23.42
C ALA A 352 -13.63 5.01 -23.51
N ALA A 353 -13.09 5.49 -22.39
CA ALA A 353 -11.72 6.01 -22.30
C ALA A 353 -10.70 4.98 -22.78
N ARG A 354 -10.80 3.74 -22.29
CA ARG A 354 -9.93 2.63 -22.73
C ARG A 354 -10.08 2.35 -24.21
N TRP A 355 -11.30 2.28 -24.74
CA TRP A 355 -11.55 1.99 -26.15
C TRP A 355 -11.00 3.08 -27.07
N ILE A 356 -11.23 4.35 -26.72
CA ILE A 356 -10.69 5.51 -27.44
C ILE A 356 -9.16 5.49 -27.39
N LEU A 357 -8.57 5.25 -26.22
CA LEU A 357 -7.11 5.16 -26.09
C LEU A 357 -6.54 4.07 -26.98
N LEU A 358 -7.10 2.85 -26.95
CA LEU A 358 -6.64 1.75 -27.80
C LEU A 358 -6.76 2.08 -29.29
N LYS A 359 -7.85 2.73 -29.70
CA LYS A 359 -8.07 3.13 -31.11
C LYS A 359 -7.12 4.23 -31.56
N VAL A 360 -6.71 5.12 -30.65
CA VAL A 360 -5.78 6.21 -30.94
C VAL A 360 -4.32 5.72 -30.92
N THR A 361 -3.96 4.81 -30.01
CA THR A 361 -2.60 4.25 -29.93
C THR A 361 -2.33 3.16 -30.96
N ALA A 362 -3.37 2.45 -31.42
CA ALA A 362 -3.29 1.60 -32.60
C ALA A 362 -3.31 2.50 -33.84
N GLY A 363 -2.17 3.09 -34.19
CA GLY A 363 -2.02 3.86 -35.43
C GLY A 363 -2.48 3.05 -36.65
N PRO A 364 -2.84 3.71 -37.77
CA PRO A 364 -3.15 3.01 -39.01
C PRO A 364 -1.92 2.19 -39.39
N VAL A 365 -2.07 0.88 -39.55
CA VAL A 365 -1.12 0.09 -40.32
C VAL A 365 -1.17 0.69 -41.72
N GLU A 366 -0.18 1.53 -42.06
CA GLU A 366 0.01 1.95 -43.44
C GLU A 366 0.12 0.68 -44.27
N GLY A 367 -0.93 0.43 -45.04
CA GLY A 367 -0.92 -0.65 -46.02
C GLY A 367 0.24 -0.39 -46.95
N GLY A 368 1.20 -1.30 -46.96
CA GLY A 368 2.22 -1.40 -47.99
C GLY A 368 1.53 -1.60 -49.34
N ALA A 369 1.13 -0.50 -49.96
CA ALA A 369 0.81 -0.45 -51.36
C ALA A 369 2.12 -0.65 -52.11
N SER A 370 2.25 -1.84 -52.71
CA SER A 370 2.73 -2.03 -54.08
C SER A 370 3.73 -0.96 -54.57
N HIS A 371 5.02 -1.27 -54.46
CA HIS A 371 5.97 -0.82 -55.46
C HIS A 371 6.35 -2.02 -56.33
N ALA A 372 6.26 -1.75 -57.63
CA ALA A 372 6.45 -2.64 -58.77
C ALA A 372 7.81 -3.34 -58.80
#